data_AF-A0A5J4WUT1-F1
#
_entry.id   AF-A0A5J4WUT1-F1
#
_cell.length_a   1.000
_cell.length_b   1.000
_cell.length_c   1.000
_cell.angle_alpha   90.00
_cell.angle_beta   90.00
_cell.angle_gamma   90.00
#
_symmetry.space_group_name_H-M   'P 1'
#
loop_
_entity.id
_entity.type
_entity.pdbx_description
1 polymer ?
#
loop_
_entity_poly.entity_id
_entity_poly.type
_entity_poly.pdbx_seq_one_letter_code
_entity_poly.pdbx_strand_id
1 'polypeptide(L)'
;MDWEDIIRKAEYTNEQTYLAGTIPYMAYEMFQEPIIVTQKVDLYALGITFYKLITHKYPVNERNFKEQRIKICQMKCIERPKEIKDDLLWDLLSQLLEFDPDKRITAAEALQHPYFTLQEAKNDISSEQKRLAHMAVIAELILQSL
;
A
#
# COMPACT_ATOMS: atom_id res chain seq x y z
N MET A 1 -14.76 -24.13 -37.91
CA MET A 1 -14.65 -23.42 -36.63
C MET A 1 -13.27 -23.76 -36.11
N ASP A 2 -12.34 -22.82 -36.26
CA ASP A 2 -10.91 -23.03 -36.12
C ASP A 2 -10.51 -23.11 -34.63
N TRP A 3 -9.69 -24.10 -34.28
CA TRP A 3 -9.27 -24.31 -32.89
C TRP A 3 -8.37 -23.17 -32.40
N GLU A 4 -7.66 -22.49 -33.32
CA GLU A 4 -6.90 -21.28 -33.01
C GLU A 4 -7.83 -20.10 -32.67
N ASP A 5 -8.96 -19.95 -33.36
CA ASP A 5 -9.97 -18.91 -33.06
C ASP A 5 -10.66 -19.16 -31.70
N ILE A 6 -10.81 -20.43 -31.29
CA ILE A 6 -11.38 -20.80 -29.99
C ILE A 6 -10.41 -20.45 -28.86
N ILE A 7 -9.10 -20.71 -29.03
CA ILE A 7 -8.07 -20.32 -28.05
C ILE A 7 -7.99 -18.79 -27.96
N ARG A 8 -7.99 -18.10 -29.09
CA ARG A 8 -7.93 -16.63 -29.14
C ARG A 8 -9.17 -15.97 -28.53
N LYS A 9 -10.36 -16.56 -28.70
CA LYS A 9 -11.58 -16.11 -27.99
C LYS A 9 -11.54 -16.43 -26.50
N ALA A 10 -11.01 -17.58 -26.10
CA ALA A 10 -10.89 -17.94 -24.69
C ALA A 10 -9.91 -17.01 -23.94
N GLU A 11 -8.84 -16.56 -24.60
CA GLU A 11 -7.93 -15.53 -24.09
C GLU A 11 -8.60 -14.14 -24.02
N TYR A 12 -9.51 -13.83 -24.96
CA TYR A 12 -10.23 -12.54 -25.00
C TYR A 12 -11.50 -12.50 -24.13
N THR A 13 -12.01 -13.64 -23.65
CA THR A 13 -13.14 -13.73 -22.71
C THR A 13 -12.73 -14.02 -21.26
N ASN A 14 -11.46 -13.83 -20.92
CA ASN A 14 -11.02 -13.83 -19.52
C ASN A 14 -11.18 -12.44 -18.90
N GLU A 15 -12.40 -11.87 -18.99
CA GLU A 15 -12.78 -10.78 -18.09
C GLU A 15 -12.87 -11.38 -16.68
N GLN A 16 -11.84 -11.09 -15.88
CA GLN A 16 -11.68 -11.39 -14.45
C GLN A 16 -10.91 -12.68 -14.09
N THR A 17 -9.60 -12.69 -14.34
CA THR A 17 -8.67 -13.07 -13.25
C THR A 17 -9.05 -12.26 -12.01
N TYR A 18 -9.61 -12.92 -11.01
CA TYR A 18 -10.10 -12.29 -9.77
C TYR A 18 -9.06 -11.33 -9.19
N LEU A 19 -9.22 -10.02 -9.44
CA LEU A 19 -8.64 -8.96 -8.61
C LEU A 19 -9.35 -9.02 -7.26
N ALA A 20 -8.95 -9.98 -6.42
CA ALA A 20 -9.41 -10.13 -5.05
C ALA A 20 -8.73 -9.05 -4.20
N GLY A 21 -9.41 -7.93 -4.00
CA GLY A 21 -8.93 -6.86 -3.14
C GLY A 21 -10.08 -5.92 -2.75
N THR A 22 -9.94 -5.26 -1.60
CA THR A 22 -10.90 -4.23 -1.20
C THR A 22 -10.57 -2.95 -1.97
N ILE A 23 -11.42 -2.60 -2.96
CA ILE A 23 -11.19 -1.57 -3.99
C ILE A 23 -10.48 -0.30 -3.50
N PRO A 24 -10.84 0.33 -2.37
CA PRO A 24 -10.19 1.55 -1.90
C PRO A 24 -8.72 1.41 -1.51
N TYR A 25 -8.24 0.19 -1.25
CA TYR A 25 -6.85 -0.11 -0.87
C TYR A 25 -5.98 -0.51 -2.07
N MET A 26 -6.58 -0.75 -3.23
CA MET A 26 -5.84 -1.17 -4.43
C MET A 26 -4.91 -0.04 -4.90
N ALA A 27 -3.69 -0.41 -5.26
CA ALA A 27 -2.68 0.49 -5.78
C ALA A 27 -2.98 0.94 -7.21
N TYR A 28 -2.39 2.06 -7.63
CA TYR A 28 -2.62 2.66 -8.95
C TYR A 28 -2.37 1.69 -10.11
N GLU A 29 -1.28 0.93 -10.03
CA GLU A 29 -0.86 -0.06 -11.03
C GLU A 29 -1.85 -1.22 -11.21
N MET A 30 -2.69 -1.50 -10.21
CA MET A 30 -3.74 -2.53 -10.29
C MET A 30 -4.91 -2.12 -11.20
N PHE A 31 -4.96 -0.85 -11.60
CA PHE A 31 -5.97 -0.29 -12.50
C PHE A 31 -5.43 -0.02 -13.92
N GLN A 32 -4.16 -0.33 -14.18
CA GLN A 32 -3.51 -0.14 -15.48
C GLN A 32 -3.55 -1.42 -16.33
N GLU A 33 -3.35 -1.28 -17.64
CA GLU A 33 -3.21 -2.40 -18.57
C GLU A 33 -1.86 -2.28 -19.31
N PRO A 34 -0.95 -3.27 -19.21
CA PRO A 34 -1.07 -4.51 -18.43
C PRO A 34 -0.97 -4.29 -16.91
N ILE A 35 -1.61 -5.16 -16.14
CA ILE A 35 -1.50 -5.17 -14.68
C ILE A 35 -0.16 -5.79 -14.28
N ILE A 36 0.71 -5.02 -13.66
CA ILE A 36 2.02 -5.47 -13.14
C ILE A 36 2.02 -5.24 -11.63
N VAL A 37 2.00 -6.32 -10.86
CA VAL A 37 1.91 -6.29 -9.39
C VAL A 37 3.19 -6.82 -8.77
N THR A 38 3.68 -6.12 -7.75
CA THR A 38 4.83 -6.50 -6.92
C THR A 38 4.47 -6.36 -5.44
N GLN A 39 5.37 -6.67 -4.50
CA GLN A 39 5.12 -6.41 -3.07
C GLN A 39 4.85 -4.92 -2.74
N LYS A 40 5.11 -4.00 -3.68
CA LYS A 40 4.86 -2.56 -3.51
C LYS A 40 3.37 -2.23 -3.36
N VAL A 41 2.46 -3.09 -3.81
CA VAL A 41 1.00 -2.86 -3.62
C VAL A 41 0.62 -2.88 -2.14
N ASP A 42 1.31 -3.67 -1.32
CA ASP A 42 1.08 -3.72 0.13
C ASP A 42 1.51 -2.42 0.81
N LEU A 43 2.58 -1.77 0.33
CA LEU A 43 3.04 -0.48 0.85
C LEU A 43 2.03 0.63 0.54
N TYR A 44 1.41 0.59 -0.65
CA TYR A 44 0.33 1.52 -0.98
C TYR A 44 -0.89 1.29 -0.08
N ALA A 45 -1.31 0.02 0.09
CA ALA A 45 -2.43 -0.34 0.96
C ALA A 45 -2.18 0.06 2.43
N LEU A 46 -0.93 -0.02 2.89
CA LEU A 46 -0.51 0.47 4.20
C LEU A 46 -0.67 2.00 4.31
N GLY A 47 -0.25 2.75 3.28
CA GLY A 47 -0.48 4.19 3.19
C GLY A 47 -1.96 4.56 3.26
N ILE A 48 -2.83 3.84 2.53
CA ILE A 48 -4.29 4.01 2.60
C ILE A 48 -4.83 3.69 4.00
N THR A 49 -4.28 2.68 4.66
CA THR A 49 -4.68 2.30 6.02
C THR A 49 -4.38 3.41 7.01
N PHE A 50 -3.16 3.97 7.00
CA PHE A 50 -2.80 5.10 7.85
C PHE A 50 -3.67 6.33 7.54
N TYR A 51 -3.84 6.66 6.25
CA TYR A 51 -4.71 7.75 5.83
C TYR A 51 -6.12 7.59 6.42
N LYS A 52 -6.70 6.38 6.36
CA LYS A 52 -8.04 6.08 6.88
C LYS A 52 -8.10 6.18 8.40
N LEU A 53 -7.08 5.72 9.12
CA LEU A 53 -7.04 5.82 10.58
C LEU A 53 -7.06 7.28 11.05
N ILE A 54 -6.38 8.18 10.32
CA ILE A 54 -6.24 9.59 10.70
C ILE A 54 -7.45 10.42 10.24
N THR A 55 -7.92 10.21 9.02
CA THR A 55 -8.96 11.05 8.40
C THR A 55 -10.37 10.47 8.52
N HIS A 56 -10.48 9.21 8.95
CA HIS A 56 -11.70 8.38 8.92
C HIS A 56 -12.32 8.24 7.52
N LYS A 57 -11.58 8.55 6.47
CA LYS A 57 -12.02 8.55 5.06
C LYS A 57 -10.98 7.87 4.18
N TYR A 58 -11.38 7.53 2.96
CA TYR A 58 -10.45 7.13 1.91
C TYR A 58 -10.12 8.34 1.03
N PRO A 59 -8.93 8.39 0.41
CA PRO A 59 -8.63 9.41 -0.58
C PRO A 59 -9.49 9.23 -1.84
N VAL A 60 -9.79 7.98 -2.22
CA VAL A 60 -10.71 7.62 -3.32
C VAL A 60 -11.52 6.40 -2.91
N ASN A 61 -12.85 6.47 -3.00
CA ASN A 61 -13.75 5.38 -2.65
C ASN A 61 -15.05 5.46 -3.45
N GLU A 62 -15.02 4.87 -4.63
CA GLU A 62 -16.13 4.80 -5.58
C GLU A 62 -16.89 3.48 -5.45
N ARG A 63 -18.12 3.45 -5.98
CA ARG A 63 -19.04 2.31 -5.82
C ARG A 63 -18.60 1.02 -6.51
N ASN A 64 -17.74 1.10 -7.52
CA ASN A 64 -17.28 -0.06 -8.29
C ASN A 64 -15.89 0.17 -8.88
N PHE A 65 -15.28 -0.91 -9.35
CA PHE A 65 -13.92 -0.89 -9.91
C PHE A 65 -13.76 0.08 -11.07
N LYS A 66 -14.75 0.16 -11.98
CA LYS A 66 -14.69 1.02 -13.17
C LYS A 66 -14.64 2.49 -12.79
N GLU A 67 -15.47 2.93 -11.84
CA GLU A 67 -15.48 4.31 -11.38
C GLU A 67 -14.25 4.65 -10.55
N GLN A 68 -13.81 3.73 -9.68
CA GLN A 68 -12.54 3.88 -8.96
C GLN A 68 -11.39 4.10 -9.94
N ARG A 69 -11.31 3.26 -10.99
CA ARG A 69 -10.31 3.38 -12.06
C ARG A 69 -10.37 4.74 -12.74
N ILE A 70 -11.55 5.17 -13.18
CA ILE A 70 -11.71 6.48 -13.85
C ILE A 70 -11.20 7.60 -12.93
N LYS A 71 -11.59 7.56 -11.66
CA LYS A 71 -11.24 8.58 -10.68
C LYS A 71 -9.74 8.61 -10.40
N ILE A 72 -9.13 7.47 -10.10
CA ILE A 72 -7.71 7.39 -9.73
C ILE A 72 -6.80 7.70 -10.93
N CYS A 73 -7.16 7.27 -12.15
CA CYS A 73 -6.39 7.55 -13.36
C CYS A 73 -6.42 9.02 -13.79
N GLN A 74 -7.40 9.80 -13.32
CA GLN A 74 -7.45 11.25 -13.54
C GLN A 74 -6.61 12.04 -12.54
N MET A 75 -6.16 11.41 -11.45
CA MET A 75 -5.36 12.05 -10.41
C MET A 75 -3.88 12.00 -10.75
N LYS A 76 -3.13 13.03 -10.34
CA LYS A 76 -1.66 13.04 -10.43
C LYS A 76 -1.01 12.41 -9.20
N CYS A 77 -1.61 12.61 -8.03
CA CYS A 77 -1.17 12.10 -6.74
C CYS A 77 -2.33 12.17 -5.73
N ILE A 78 -2.12 11.60 -4.54
CA ILE A 78 -2.99 11.84 -3.38
C ILE A 78 -2.57 13.15 -2.72
N GLU A 79 -3.53 14.07 -2.55
CA GLU A 79 -3.28 15.34 -1.88
C GLU A 79 -3.29 15.22 -0.35
N ARG A 80 -2.56 16.13 0.32
CA ARG A 80 -2.53 16.19 1.78
C ARG A 80 -3.89 16.58 2.33
N PRO A 81 -4.56 15.73 3.13
CA PRO A 81 -5.80 16.09 3.79
C PRO A 81 -5.52 17.10 4.91
N LYS A 82 -6.51 17.95 5.22
CA LYS A 82 -6.35 19.01 6.22
C LYS A 82 -6.15 18.45 7.62
N GLU A 83 -6.60 17.22 7.88
CA GLU A 83 -6.51 16.51 9.14
C GLU A 83 -5.06 16.11 9.47
N ILE A 84 -4.19 15.91 8.47
CA ILE A 84 -2.78 15.56 8.67
C ILE A 84 -1.95 16.83 8.82
N LYS A 85 -1.64 17.21 10.06
CA LYS A 85 -0.86 18.42 10.39
C LYS A 85 0.64 18.18 10.55
N ASP A 86 1.02 16.96 10.90
CA ASP A 86 2.41 16.58 11.05
C ASP A 86 3.06 16.46 9.65
N ASP A 87 4.15 17.18 9.45
CA ASP A 87 4.87 17.23 8.17
C ASP A 87 5.69 15.96 7.91
N LEU A 88 6.26 15.34 8.95
CA LEU A 88 7.01 14.10 8.83
C LEU A 88 6.08 12.92 8.55
N LEU A 89 4.90 12.90 9.17
CA LEU A 89 3.87 11.92 8.86
C LEU A 89 3.40 12.05 7.41
N TRP A 90 3.17 13.27 6.94
CA TRP A 90 2.77 13.49 5.55
C TRP A 90 3.88 13.11 4.57
N ASP A 91 5.13 13.45 4.88
CA ASP A 91 6.28 13.09 4.04
C ASP A 91 6.34 11.57 3.85
N LEU A 92 6.27 10.79 4.93
CA LEU A 92 6.20 9.32 4.88
C LEU A 92 5.00 8.83 4.05
N LEU A 93 3.81 9.36 4.31
CA LEU A 93 2.58 8.94 3.64
C LEU A 93 2.62 9.25 2.14
N SER A 94 3.18 10.39 1.75
CA SER A 94 3.29 10.76 0.34
C SER A 94 4.19 9.79 -0.43
N GLN A 95 5.25 9.26 0.20
CA GLN A 95 6.14 8.27 -0.38
C GLN A 95 5.53 6.85 -0.41
N LEU A 96 4.66 6.51 0.55
CA LEU A 96 3.88 5.26 0.53
C LEU A 96 2.77 5.29 -0.54
N LEU A 97 2.14 6.44 -0.74
CA LEU A 97 1.03 6.68 -1.67
C LEU A 97 1.49 7.09 -3.09
N GLU A 98 2.78 6.94 -3.39
CA GLU A 98 3.32 7.18 -4.72
C GLU A 98 2.70 6.20 -5.74
N PHE A 99 2.28 6.73 -6.88
CA PHE A 99 1.60 5.98 -7.93
C PHE A 99 2.57 5.15 -8.75
N ASP A 100 3.79 5.63 -8.95
CA ASP A 100 4.88 4.89 -9.59
C ASP A 100 5.48 3.87 -8.61
N PRO A 101 5.30 2.55 -8.79
CA PRO A 101 5.76 1.54 -7.83
C PRO A 101 7.28 1.52 -7.65
N ASP A 102 8.04 1.95 -8.67
CA ASP A 102 9.50 2.00 -8.63
C ASP A 102 10.00 3.20 -7.81
N LYS A 103 9.22 4.27 -7.74
CA LYS A 103 9.50 5.44 -6.88
C LYS A 103 8.91 5.31 -5.47
N ARG A 104 7.93 4.43 -5.28
CA ARG A 104 7.31 4.17 -3.98
C ARG A 104 8.34 3.66 -2.99
N ILE A 105 8.33 4.18 -1.77
CA ILE A 105 9.28 3.76 -0.72
C ILE A 105 9.16 2.25 -0.42
N THR A 106 10.27 1.58 -0.13
CA THR A 106 10.26 0.20 0.37
C THR A 106 9.94 0.14 1.87
N ALA A 107 9.55 -1.04 2.37
CA ALA A 107 9.36 -1.24 3.81
C ALA A 107 10.65 -0.96 4.61
N ALA A 108 11.82 -1.38 4.10
CA ALA A 108 13.09 -1.16 4.75
C ALA A 108 13.44 0.33 4.86
N GLU A 109 13.25 1.09 3.78
CA GLU A 109 13.45 2.54 3.77
C GLU A 109 12.43 3.26 4.66
N ALA A 110 11.16 2.84 4.61
CA ALA A 110 10.10 3.42 5.44
C ALA A 110 10.42 3.30 6.93
N LEU A 111 10.96 2.16 7.38
CA LEU A 111 11.38 1.97 8.77
C LEU A 111 12.55 2.88 9.19
N GLN A 112 13.33 3.38 8.23
CA GLN A 112 14.41 4.35 8.49
C GLN A 112 13.94 5.82 8.42
N HIS A 113 12.69 6.06 8.04
CA HIS A 113 12.15 7.40 7.87
C HIS A 113 12.21 8.20 9.19
N PRO A 114 12.50 9.52 9.15
CA PRO A 114 12.56 10.37 10.35
C PRO A 114 11.33 10.29 11.26
N TYR A 115 10.15 10.05 10.67
CA TYR A 115 8.90 9.81 11.41
C TYR A 115 9.03 8.69 12.47
N PHE A 116 9.83 7.65 12.21
CA PHE A 116 10.07 6.56 13.17
C PHE A 116 11.41 6.67 13.90
N THR A 117 12.39 7.41 13.36
CA THR A 117 13.78 7.37 13.85
C THR A 117 14.21 8.58 14.69
N LEU A 118 13.45 9.68 14.66
CA LEU A 118 13.70 10.85 15.50
C LEU A 118 13.53 10.55 17.00
N GLN A 119 14.13 11.40 17.83
CA GLN A 119 14.23 11.16 19.27
C GLN A 119 12.86 11.19 19.94
N GLU A 120 11.96 12.06 19.48
CA GLU A 120 10.58 12.17 19.92
C GLU A 120 9.86 10.81 19.74
N ALA A 121 9.94 10.22 18.55
CA ALA A 121 9.35 8.91 18.26
C ALA A 121 9.95 7.79 19.13
N LYS A 122 11.26 7.83 19.40
CA LYS A 122 11.93 6.86 20.29
C LYS A 122 11.49 6.98 21.76
N ASN A 123 11.06 8.16 22.17
CA ASN A 123 10.58 8.44 23.51
C ASN A 123 9.13 7.98 23.71
N ASP A 124 8.32 7.92 22.65
CA ASP A 124 6.95 7.41 22.69
C ASP A 124 6.87 5.89 22.95
N ILE A 125 7.95 5.16 22.68
CA ILE A 125 8.03 3.71 22.92
C ILE A 125 8.51 3.45 24.36
N SER A 126 7.61 2.92 25.18
CA SER A 126 7.92 2.51 26.56
C SER A 126 8.98 1.42 26.63
N SER A 127 9.66 1.33 27.77
CA SER A 127 10.66 0.28 28.04
C SER A 127 10.06 -1.13 27.93
N GLU A 128 8.79 -1.30 28.31
CA GLU A 128 8.10 -2.59 28.21
C GLU A 128 7.83 -2.98 26.76
N GLN A 129 7.39 -2.04 25.92
CA GLN A 129 7.22 -2.30 24.48
C GLN A 129 8.55 -2.68 23.82
N LYS A 130 9.66 -2.01 24.18
CA LYS A 130 11.01 -2.36 23.72
C LYS A 130 11.39 -3.78 24.15
N ARG A 131 11.13 -4.13 25.40
CA ARG A 131 11.42 -5.46 25.96
C ARG A 131 10.64 -6.56 25.25
N LEU A 132 9.34 -6.37 25.04
CA LEU A 132 8.49 -7.33 24.34
C LEU A 132 8.93 -7.53 22.89
N ALA A 133 9.28 -6.44 22.18
CA ALA A 133 9.82 -6.53 20.82
C ALA A 133 11.12 -7.33 20.78
N HIS A 134 12.05 -7.07 21.70
CA HIS A 134 13.29 -7.85 21.82
C HIS A 134 13.02 -9.33 22.11
N MET A 135 12.09 -9.64 23.02
CA MET A 135 11.72 -11.02 23.33
C MET A 135 11.14 -11.76 22.12
N ALA A 136 10.31 -11.09 21.32
CA ALA A 136 9.76 -11.66 20.09
C ALA A 136 10.86 -12.00 19.08
N VAL A 137 11.81 -11.08 18.86
CA VAL A 137 12.97 -11.31 17.97
C VAL A 137 13.82 -12.49 18.45
N ILE A 138 14.11 -12.56 19.75
CA ILE A 138 14.87 -13.68 20.33
C ILE A 138 14.13 -15.00 20.13
N ALA A 139 12.82 -15.03 20.39
CA ALA A 139 12.01 -16.23 20.21
C ALA A 139 12.04 -16.73 18.75
N GLU A 140 11.97 -15.81 17.78
CA GLU A 140 12.05 -16.14 16.36
C GLU A 140 13.42 -16.72 15.97
N LEU A 141 14.52 -16.13 16.46
CA LEU A 141 15.87 -16.65 16.24
C LEU A 141 16.06 -18.04 16.84
N ILE A 142 15.50 -18.29 18.03
CA ILE A 142 15.55 -19.61 18.66
C ILE A 142 14.79 -20.63 17.80
N LEU A 143 13.60 -20.29 17.31
CA LEU A 143 12.80 -21.15 16.44
C LEU A 143 13.49 -21.47 15.11
N GLN A 144 14.25 -20.52 14.54
CA GLN A 144 15.01 -20.75 13.30
C GLN A 144 16.29 -21.59 13.50
N SER A 145 16.73 -21.77 14.74
CA SER A 145 17.92 -22.56 15.09
C SER A 145 17.65 -24.02 15.46
N LEU A 146 16.38 -24.44 15.42
CA LEU A 146 15.89 -25.79 15.67
C LEU A 146 15.53 -26.51 14.36
#